data_AF-A0A4Q9M320-F1
#
_entry.id   AF-A0A4Q9M320-F1
#
_cell.length_a   1.000
_cell.length_b   1.000
_cell.length_c   1.000
_cell.angle_alpha   90.00
_cell.angle_beta   90.00
_cell.angle_gamma   90.00
#
_symmetry.space_group_name_H-M   'P 1'
#
loop_
_entity.id
_entity.type
_entity.pdbx_description
1 polymer ?
#
loop_
_entity_poly.entity_id
_entity_poly.type
_entity_poly.pdbx_seq_one_letter_code
_entity_poly.pdbx_strand_id
1 'polypeptide(L)'
;MGGRAVGSDYPNVAIRPAIFPLSLLVTGATSLLVNITVDDTFGDPTTGVIPQYLPNDPPGVWHAGNATETDHWRTSHWTAGVLDVFEIHNQTWHDSTPANGPAQVVVNFTGTAVYVYN
;
A
#
# COMPACT_ATOMS: atom_id res chain seq x y z
N MET A 1 69.27 -34.64 -55.16
CA MET A 1 68.74 -33.26 -55.31
C MET A 1 67.23 -33.40 -55.40
N GLY A 2 66.47 -33.17 -54.33
CA GLY A 2 65.98 -31.85 -53.92
C GLY A 2 64.55 -31.68 -54.49
N GLY A 3 63.47 -31.43 -53.75
CA GLY A 3 63.33 -31.03 -52.36
C GLY A 3 61.91 -31.29 -51.82
N ARG A 4 61.77 -31.03 -50.51
CA ARG A 4 60.53 -31.08 -49.73
C ARG A 4 59.53 -30.03 -50.20
N ALA A 5 58.27 -30.42 -50.36
CA ALA A 5 57.14 -29.49 -50.30
C ALA A 5 56.61 -29.48 -48.85
N VAL A 6 56.62 -28.30 -48.25
CA VAL A 6 56.17 -28.03 -46.88
C VAL A 6 54.64 -28.05 -46.85
N GLY A 7 54.06 -28.91 -46.02
CA GLY A 7 52.63 -28.92 -45.75
C GLY A 7 52.22 -27.65 -45.01
N SER A 8 51.22 -26.94 -45.55
CA SER A 8 50.64 -25.75 -44.94
C SER A 8 49.49 -26.17 -44.02
N ASP A 9 49.81 -26.39 -42.74
CA ASP A 9 48.80 -26.61 -41.70
C ASP A 9 48.17 -25.27 -41.29
N TYR A 10 47.02 -24.94 -41.88
CA TYR A 10 46.14 -23.90 -41.35
C TYR A 10 45.23 -24.53 -40.29
N PRO A 11 45.28 -24.08 -39.01
CA PRO A 11 44.35 -24.57 -38.01
C PRO A 11 42.96 -24.00 -38.31
N ASN A 12 42.01 -24.89 -38.62
CA ASN A 12 40.59 -24.54 -38.64
C ASN A 12 40.15 -24.24 -37.19
N VAL A 13 40.07 -22.96 -36.82
CA VAL A 13 39.47 -22.55 -35.55
C VAL A 13 37.96 -22.70 -35.68
N ALA A 14 37.44 -23.84 -35.24
CA ALA A 14 36.00 -24.07 -35.13
C ALA A 14 35.45 -23.24 -33.96
N ILE A 15 34.87 -22.07 -34.26
CA ILE A 15 34.10 -21.29 -33.29
C ILE A 15 32.79 -22.05 -33.06
N ARG A 16 32.71 -22.76 -31.92
CA ARG A 16 31.48 -23.42 -31.48
C ARG A 16 30.57 -22.37 -30.84
N PRO A 17 29.38 -22.08 -31.40
CA PRO A 17 28.41 -21.24 -30.71
C PRO A 17 27.94 -21.98 -29.45
N ALA A 18 28.31 -21.46 -28.28
CA ALA A 18 27.77 -21.92 -27.02
C ALA A 18 26.33 -21.42 -26.90
N ILE A 19 25.37 -22.31 -27.15
CA ILE A 19 23.95 -22.04 -26.90
C ILE A 19 23.74 -22.15 -25.39
N PHE A 20 23.66 -21.01 -24.71
CA PHE A 20 23.24 -20.96 -23.31
C PHE A 20 21.71 -21.07 -23.26
N PRO A 21 21.12 -22.10 -22.63
CA PRO A 21 19.68 -22.16 -22.48
C PRO A 21 19.23 -21.03 -21.54
N LEU A 22 18.40 -20.13 -22.06
CA LEU A 22 17.69 -19.13 -21.26
C LEU A 22 16.59 -19.86 -20.47
N SER A 23 16.93 -20.37 -19.29
CA SER A 23 15.94 -20.91 -18.35
C SER A 23 15.05 -19.78 -17.87
N LEU A 24 13.80 -19.75 -18.36
CA LEU A 24 12.76 -18.88 -17.84
C LEU A 24 12.37 -19.37 -16.44
N LEU A 25 12.85 -18.69 -15.40
CA LEU A 25 12.39 -18.91 -14.03
C LEU A 25 10.97 -18.38 -13.91
N VAL A 26 9.99 -19.28 -14.01
CA VAL A 26 8.59 -18.96 -13.70
C VAL A 26 8.43 -19.02 -12.18
N THR A 27 8.44 -17.86 -11.53
CA THR A 27 8.12 -17.75 -10.11
C THR A 27 6.61 -17.79 -9.93
N GLY A 28 6.10 -18.80 -9.23
CA GLY A 28 4.70 -18.83 -8.83
C GLY A 28 4.46 -17.87 -7.65
N ALA A 29 3.38 -17.09 -7.71
CA ALA A 29 2.90 -16.32 -6.57
C ALA A 29 1.62 -16.99 -6.03
N THR A 30 1.56 -17.18 -4.72
CA THR A 30 0.33 -17.56 -4.02
C THR A 30 -0.18 -16.36 -3.22
N SER A 31 -1.49 -16.22 -3.13
CA SER A 31 -2.14 -15.20 -2.31
C SER A 31 -3.26 -15.87 -1.53
N LEU A 32 -3.43 -15.48 -0.27
CA LEU A 32 -4.57 -15.89 0.54
C LEU A 32 -5.66 -14.83 0.42
N LEU A 33 -6.90 -15.29 0.27
CA LEU A 33 -8.04 -14.40 0.37
C LEU A 33 -8.20 -13.98 1.83
N VAL A 34 -7.94 -12.70 2.10
CA VAL A 34 -8.10 -12.08 3.43
C VAL A 34 -9.07 -10.92 3.34
N ASN A 35 -9.87 -10.75 4.38
CA ASN A 35 -10.69 -9.57 4.59
C ASN A 35 -10.27 -8.94 5.91
N ILE A 36 -9.73 -7.71 5.84
CA ILE A 36 -9.20 -6.99 7.00
C ILE A 36 -10.01 -5.70 7.10
N THR A 37 -10.72 -5.53 8.22
CA THR A 37 -11.32 -4.26 8.58
C THR A 37 -10.23 -3.37 9.17
N VAL A 38 -9.99 -2.23 8.52
CA VAL A 38 -9.07 -1.19 8.98
C VAL A 38 -9.89 -0.11 9.65
N ASP A 39 -9.64 0.11 10.94
CA ASP A 39 -10.32 1.13 11.71
C ASP A 39 -9.71 2.51 11.46
N ASP A 40 -10.52 3.56 11.53
CA ASP A 40 -10.11 4.93 11.26
C ASP A 40 -9.18 5.50 12.36
N THR A 41 -9.26 4.95 13.56
CA THR A 41 -8.55 5.38 14.77
C THR A 41 -7.52 4.35 15.21
N PHE A 42 -7.89 3.07 15.19
CA PHE A 42 -7.06 1.96 15.62
C PHE A 42 -6.29 1.29 14.49
N GLY A 43 -6.62 1.62 13.23
CA GLY A 43 -5.87 1.20 12.05
C GLY A 43 -6.06 -0.27 11.67
N ASP A 44 -5.12 -0.76 10.88
CA ASP A 44 -5.04 -2.15 10.48
C ASP A 44 -4.61 -3.02 11.68
N PRO A 45 -5.41 -4.00 12.12
CA PRO A 45 -5.10 -4.82 13.29
C PRO A 45 -3.87 -5.73 13.11
N THR A 46 -3.39 -5.91 11.88
CA THR A 46 -2.22 -6.74 11.56
C THR A 46 -0.91 -5.95 11.52
N THR A 47 -0.97 -4.70 11.05
CA THR A 47 0.23 -3.86 10.84
C THR A 47 0.31 -2.67 11.80
N GLY A 48 -0.81 -2.27 12.42
CA GLY A 48 -0.94 -1.07 13.22
C GLY A 48 -0.93 0.23 12.40
N VAL A 49 -0.96 0.15 11.06
CA VAL A 49 -0.99 1.32 10.19
C VAL A 49 -2.38 1.97 10.27
N ILE A 50 -2.43 3.24 10.66
CA ILE A 50 -3.64 4.06 10.65
C ILE A 50 -3.72 4.89 9.37
N PRO A 51 -4.93 5.25 8.89
CA PRO A 51 -5.09 6.21 7.80
C PRO A 51 -4.40 7.55 8.11
N GLN A 52 -3.88 8.20 7.07
CA GLN A 52 -3.34 9.55 7.18
C GLN A 52 -4.44 10.57 6.86
N TYR A 53 -4.66 11.49 7.78
CA TYR A 53 -5.63 12.57 7.66
C TYR A 53 -4.95 13.86 7.23
N LEU A 54 -5.40 14.46 6.12
CA LEU A 54 -4.83 15.67 5.55
C LEU A 54 -5.89 16.77 5.37
N PRO A 55 -5.52 18.06 5.50
CA PRO A 55 -4.19 18.53 5.90
C PRO A 55 -3.94 18.27 7.39
N ASN A 56 -2.70 17.93 7.73
CA ASN A 56 -2.22 17.76 9.10
C ASN A 56 -1.36 18.94 9.59
N ASP A 57 -1.19 19.96 8.74
CA ASP A 57 -0.50 21.21 9.03
C ASP A 57 -1.35 22.40 8.53
N PRO A 58 -1.78 23.33 9.40
CA PRO A 58 -1.61 23.29 10.86
C PRO A 58 -2.36 22.11 11.50
N PRO A 59 -1.92 21.63 12.67
CA PRO A 59 -2.61 20.55 13.37
C PRO A 59 -4.03 20.97 13.81
N GLY A 60 -4.92 19.99 13.99
CA GLY A 60 -6.29 20.21 14.47
C GLY A 60 -7.33 20.49 13.40
N VAL A 61 -7.02 20.27 12.12
CA VAL A 61 -8.01 20.32 11.03
C VAL A 61 -8.94 19.11 11.06
N TRP A 62 -8.41 17.96 11.46
CA TRP A 62 -9.17 16.75 11.75
C TRP A 62 -9.35 16.62 13.24
N HIS A 63 -10.59 16.34 13.64
CA HIS A 63 -10.97 15.98 14.99
C HIS A 63 -11.15 14.48 15.07
N ALA A 64 -10.61 13.87 16.11
CA ALA A 64 -10.77 12.45 16.40
C ALA A 64 -11.75 12.30 17.57
N GLY A 65 -12.90 11.71 17.30
CA GLY A 65 -13.99 11.55 18.27
C GLY A 65 -14.19 10.10 18.72
N ASN A 66 -14.96 9.95 19.79
CA ASN A 66 -15.33 8.64 20.36
C ASN A 66 -16.67 8.70 21.10
N ALA A 67 -17.29 7.54 21.36
CA ALA A 67 -18.61 7.46 22.01
C ALA A 67 -18.78 8.17 23.36
N THR A 68 -17.70 8.53 24.06
CA THR A 68 -17.79 9.30 25.32
C THR A 68 -17.73 10.81 25.12
N GLU A 69 -17.49 11.26 23.89
CA GLU A 69 -17.41 12.66 23.55
C GLU A 69 -18.76 13.36 23.73
N THR A 70 -18.71 14.52 24.38
CA THR A 70 -19.84 15.44 24.55
C THR A 70 -19.65 16.66 23.66
N ASP A 71 -20.76 17.32 23.31
CA ASP A 71 -20.76 18.43 22.36
C ASP A 71 -19.80 19.53 22.81
N HIS A 72 -18.88 19.90 21.93
CA HIS A 72 -17.96 20.98 22.17
C HIS A 72 -17.96 21.93 20.97
N TRP A 73 -18.70 23.03 21.14
CA TRP A 73 -18.90 24.11 20.18
C TRP A 73 -17.66 24.58 19.40
N ARG A 74 -16.45 24.40 19.94
CA ARG A 74 -15.20 24.83 19.29
C ARG A 74 -14.41 23.72 18.59
N THR A 75 -14.69 22.45 18.87
CA THR A 75 -13.84 21.34 18.39
C THR A 75 -14.61 20.21 17.74
N SER A 76 -15.85 19.91 18.16
CA SER A 76 -16.66 18.88 17.53
C SER A 76 -18.15 19.10 17.79
N HIS A 77 -18.92 19.09 16.70
CA HIS A 77 -20.38 19.01 16.74
C HIS A 77 -20.88 17.58 16.48
N TRP A 78 -19.99 16.66 16.13
CA TRP A 78 -20.31 15.27 15.85
C TRP A 78 -20.08 14.48 17.12
N THR A 79 -21.18 14.15 17.80
CA THR A 79 -21.16 13.45 19.10
C THR A 79 -22.09 12.26 19.09
N ALA A 80 -22.07 11.46 20.16
CA ALA A 80 -22.99 10.34 20.33
C ALA A 80 -24.48 10.74 20.35
N GLY A 81 -24.80 12.03 20.50
CA GLY A 81 -26.18 12.54 20.36
C GLY A 81 -26.60 12.85 18.92
N VAL A 82 -25.65 12.90 17.99
CA VAL A 82 -25.85 13.23 16.56
C VAL A 82 -25.59 12.01 15.68
N LEU A 83 -24.55 11.23 16.01
CA LEU A 83 -24.15 10.03 15.31
C LEU A 83 -24.85 8.81 15.92
N ASP A 84 -25.26 7.86 15.08
CA ASP A 84 -25.64 6.52 15.56
C ASP A 84 -24.37 5.70 15.84
N VAL A 85 -23.87 5.82 17.07
CA VAL A 85 -22.63 5.15 17.51
C VAL A 85 -22.71 3.62 17.48
N PHE A 86 -23.88 3.01 17.31
CA PHE A 86 -24.01 1.56 17.17
C PHE A 86 -23.71 1.07 15.75
N GLU A 87 -23.73 1.95 14.75
CA GLU A 87 -23.34 1.63 13.38
C GLU A 87 -21.87 1.97 13.08
N ILE A 88 -21.20 2.70 13.98
CA ILE A 88 -19.80 3.13 13.83
C ILE A 88 -18.86 2.04 14.35
N HIS A 89 -17.90 1.63 13.51
CA HIS A 89 -16.90 0.64 13.89
C HIS A 89 -16.05 1.14 15.07
N ASN A 90 -15.92 0.30 16.10
CA ASN A 90 -15.28 0.62 17.40
C ASN A 90 -15.73 1.93 18.05
N GLN A 91 -16.86 2.51 17.61
CA GLN A 91 -17.43 3.74 18.12
C GLN A 91 -16.46 4.93 18.11
N THR A 92 -15.58 4.98 17.11
CA THR A 92 -14.65 6.09 16.85
C THR A 92 -14.90 6.69 15.47
N TRP A 93 -14.61 7.98 15.32
CA TRP A 93 -14.75 8.67 14.04
C TRP A 93 -13.71 9.77 13.90
N HIS A 94 -13.48 10.18 12.66
CA HIS A 94 -12.76 11.38 12.31
C HIS A 94 -13.63 12.31 11.49
N ASP A 95 -13.69 13.57 11.88
CA ASP A 95 -14.40 14.60 11.15
C ASP A 95 -13.52 15.83 10.90
N SER A 96 -13.86 16.56 9.84
CA SER A 96 -13.19 17.81 9.51
C SER A 96 -14.19 18.73 8.84
N THR A 97 -14.17 20.00 9.24
CA THR A 97 -14.81 21.09 8.49
C THR A 97 -13.71 21.88 7.79
N PRO A 98 -13.36 21.55 6.54
CA PRO A 98 -12.19 22.12 5.91
C PRO A 98 -12.33 23.64 5.69
N ALA A 99 -11.62 24.44 6.49
CA ALA A 99 -11.55 25.89 6.31
C ALA A 99 -10.59 26.30 5.17
N ASN A 100 -9.61 25.45 4.82
CA ASN A 100 -8.46 25.80 3.96
C ASN A 100 -8.29 24.91 2.71
N GLY A 101 -9.26 24.07 2.37
CA GLY A 101 -9.19 23.15 1.22
C GLY A 101 -9.68 21.74 1.57
N PRO A 102 -9.93 20.87 0.59
CA PRO A 102 -10.63 19.60 0.81
C PRO A 102 -9.90 18.70 1.81
N ALA A 103 -10.65 18.17 2.78
CA ALA A 103 -10.17 17.17 3.70
C ALA A 103 -9.94 15.84 2.96
N GLN A 104 -8.85 15.14 3.27
CA GLN A 104 -8.47 13.89 2.61
C GLN A 104 -8.09 12.82 3.64
N VAL A 105 -8.50 11.59 3.37
CA VAL A 105 -8.07 10.39 4.08
C VAL A 105 -7.24 9.54 3.12
N VAL A 106 -5.98 9.28 3.47
CA VAL A 106 -5.03 8.52 2.66
C VAL A 106 -4.78 7.18 3.32
N VAL A 107 -5.08 6.09 2.59
CA VAL A 107 -4.89 4.72 3.06
C VAL A 107 -3.86 4.02 2.17
N ASN A 108 -2.78 3.54 2.78
CA ASN A 108 -1.80 2.69 2.12
C ASN A 108 -2.11 1.24 2.45
N PHE A 109 -2.34 0.41 1.43
CA PHE A 109 -2.67 -1.00 1.60
C PHE A 109 -1.88 -1.88 0.63
N THR A 110 -1.65 -3.13 1.03
CA THR A 110 -1.13 -4.18 0.14
C THR A 110 -2.21 -5.21 -0.08
N GLY A 111 -2.83 -5.22 -1.26
CA GLY A 111 -3.94 -6.12 -1.56
C GLY A 111 -4.55 -5.88 -2.93
N THR A 112 -5.75 -6.42 -3.15
CA THR A 112 -6.41 -6.37 -4.46
C THR A 112 -7.50 -5.31 -4.54
N ALA A 113 -8.14 -4.97 -3.42
CA ALA A 113 -9.25 -4.02 -3.38
C ALA A 113 -9.33 -3.33 -2.01
N VAL A 114 -9.88 -2.12 -2.01
CA VAL A 114 -10.28 -1.36 -0.81
C VAL A 114 -11.73 -0.96 -0.98
N TYR A 115 -12.50 -1.10 0.10
CA TYR A 115 -13.87 -0.63 0.21
C TYR A 115 -13.90 0.39 1.35
N VAL A 116 -14.36 1.61 1.04
CA VAL A 116 -14.44 2.71 2.01
C VAL A 116 -15.90 2.84 2.45
N TYR A 117 -16.11 2.93 3.76
CA TYR A 117 -17.38 3.21 4.40
C TYR A 117 -17.20 4.49 5.22
N ASN A 118 -18.04 5.50 4.98
CA ASN A 118 -17.90 6.84 5.53
C ASN A 118 -19.27 7.51 5.74
#